data_AF-A0A963ZCG0-F1
#
_entry.id   AF-A0A963ZCG0-F1
#
_cell.length_a   1.000
_cell.length_b   1.000
_cell.length_c   1.000
_cell.angle_alpha   90.00
_cell.angle_beta   90.00
_cell.angle_gamma   90.00
#
_symmetry.space_group_name_H-M   'P 1'
#
loop_
_entity.id
_entity.type
_entity.pdbx_description
1 polymer ?
#
loop_
_entity_poly.entity_id
_entity_poly.type
_entity_poly.pdbx_seq_one_letter_code
_entity_poly.pdbx_strand_id
1 'polypeptide(L)'
;MRLLLFTAIFFSVSTISAWQEHDPPVGDTNVVDTLLSEEELLKMDFPEICPEEDYEHWIYNPNFHLTPDYYKDRYTEKDLMYKIVDNWGNGYDSLYGARNMRPILHGVAYRGGANNYFHKEDKRNNHNPLPNDGVENLCKEGFSGSIYLYRKNWETAPPIKTCDCVNGAKNKMDYYQLDYFDDNHVYDMIKLVYESAIDTTRGPVYLHCWNGWHASGFISAVILKQFCGFSDLEATAYWDLGTDGANNSPRYNSIRQRIMDFQPISEFIISDSLGQAICPPMPEFIDSSQLHISIEHLAIVPEAIPVGTIMILENVAFGPGKTTFSNPGDNTDLQNLLEALIKNPLMTIEISGHTDKSGNEATNKTLSQQRAKFIYDFLLSNNIAPERLSYKGLGSAKPAYSNSTKDGRAANRRIEIKILSKKAESMDKLVDESTLEDEVILPFTESIPNLKIGQSIVLNGVVFGPGEIVLSDSAKLAMNEVVSTLTDHPGLIVEVIGYTDISGIEEKNILLSNQRAQAVYDYLILSGIEENRVSFSGCGPINPIAPNAYRWGRDKNRRIELLIINK
;
A
#
# COMPACT_ATOMS: atom_id res chain seq x y z
N MET A 1 -5.08 7.79 -54.49
CA MET A 1 -6.24 8.08 -55.39
C MET A 1 -6.11 7.23 -56.66
N ARG A 2 -6.71 6.04 -56.67
CA ARG A 2 -7.16 5.34 -57.88
C ARG A 2 -8.69 5.39 -57.81
N LEU A 3 -9.29 5.95 -58.86
CA LEU A 3 -10.72 6.10 -59.07
C LEU A 3 -11.34 4.75 -59.44
N LEU A 4 -12.58 4.48 -59.00
CA LEU A 4 -13.67 3.76 -59.69
C LEU A 4 -14.83 3.60 -58.67
N LEU A 5 -15.86 4.46 -58.71
CA LEU A 5 -17.17 4.23 -59.34
C LEU A 5 -17.92 3.01 -58.78
N PHE A 6 -19.06 3.22 -58.11
CA PHE A 6 -20.34 2.59 -58.46
C PHE A 6 -21.53 3.28 -57.74
N THR A 7 -22.36 3.93 -58.56
CA THR A 7 -23.83 4.07 -58.55
C THR A 7 -24.64 4.30 -57.28
N ALA A 8 -25.42 5.38 -57.33
CA ALA A 8 -26.56 5.71 -56.49
C ALA A 8 -27.81 4.86 -56.79
N ILE A 9 -28.65 4.63 -55.77
CA ILE A 9 -30.09 4.38 -55.91
C ILE A 9 -30.83 5.29 -54.91
N PHE A 10 -31.67 6.17 -55.45
CA PHE A 10 -32.64 6.99 -54.75
C PHE A 10 -33.90 6.17 -54.41
N PHE A 11 -34.48 6.39 -53.23
CA PHE A 11 -35.92 6.33 -53.01
C PHE A 11 -36.35 7.47 -52.07
N SER A 12 -37.17 8.37 -52.61
CA SER A 12 -38.11 9.27 -51.92
C SER A 12 -39.24 8.43 -51.29
N VAL A 13 -40.07 8.86 -50.33
CA VAL A 13 -41.01 10.01 -50.30
C VAL A 13 -41.59 10.17 -48.86
N SER A 14 -41.98 11.42 -48.52
CA SER A 14 -43.08 11.89 -47.62
C SER A 14 -42.99 11.64 -46.10
N THR A 15 -42.86 12.64 -45.20
CA THR A 15 -43.70 13.81 -44.80
C THR A 15 -44.97 13.51 -44.00
N ILE A 16 -44.98 13.91 -42.71
CA ILE A 16 -46.11 14.28 -41.83
C ILE A 16 -45.52 15.34 -40.86
N SER A 17 -45.65 16.67 -41.03
CA SER A 17 -46.72 17.64 -40.64
C SER A 17 -47.30 17.45 -39.22
N ALA A 18 -47.54 18.42 -38.33
CA ALA A 18 -47.28 19.84 -38.13
C ALA A 18 -48.04 20.26 -36.82
N TRP A 19 -47.83 21.51 -36.35
CA TRP A 19 -48.63 22.35 -35.41
C TRP A 19 -48.26 22.34 -33.90
N GLN A 20 -47.69 23.43 -33.30
CA GLN A 20 -48.28 24.74 -32.83
C GLN A 20 -49.23 24.55 -31.61
N GLU A 21 -49.27 25.33 -30.52
CA GLU A 21 -48.79 26.68 -30.12
C GLU A 21 -49.13 26.85 -28.60
N HIS A 22 -48.43 27.70 -27.81
CA HIS A 22 -48.99 28.60 -26.76
C HIS A 22 -47.91 29.15 -25.77
N ASP A 23 -47.88 30.48 -25.61
CA ASP A 23 -47.18 31.32 -24.59
C ASP A 23 -48.24 32.07 -23.72
N PRO A 24 -47.91 32.87 -22.67
CA PRO A 24 -47.11 32.66 -21.44
C PRO A 24 -47.91 33.10 -20.15
N PRO A 25 -47.33 33.24 -18.93
CA PRO A 25 -46.74 34.54 -18.54
C PRO A 25 -45.54 34.52 -17.56
N VAL A 26 -44.91 35.69 -17.49
CA VAL A 26 -43.65 36.12 -16.84
C VAL A 26 -43.69 36.14 -15.31
N GLY A 27 -42.53 35.86 -14.66
CA GLY A 27 -42.30 36.13 -13.24
C GLY A 27 -40.92 35.72 -12.68
N ASP A 28 -39.87 36.44 -13.08
CA ASP A 28 -38.65 36.82 -12.31
C ASP A 28 -37.82 35.78 -11.53
N THR A 29 -36.60 35.46 -12.00
CA THR A 29 -35.33 35.79 -11.31
C THR A 29 -34.10 35.42 -12.16
N ASN A 30 -33.12 36.32 -12.11
CA ASN A 30 -31.84 36.35 -12.82
C ASN A 30 -30.95 35.12 -12.60
N VAL A 31 -30.40 34.52 -13.67
CA VAL A 31 -28.95 34.35 -13.95
C VAL A 31 -28.82 34.15 -15.47
N VAL A 32 -28.04 35.01 -16.13
CA VAL A 32 -27.77 34.92 -17.57
C VAL A 32 -26.57 33.99 -17.77
N ASP A 33 -26.82 32.77 -18.25
CA ASP A 33 -25.82 31.96 -18.95
C ASP A 33 -25.71 32.49 -20.38
N THR A 34 -24.61 33.18 -20.68
CA THR A 34 -24.18 33.42 -22.06
C THR A 34 -22.92 32.61 -22.30
N LEU A 35 -23.10 31.43 -22.90
CA LEU A 35 -22.03 30.71 -23.58
C LEU A 35 -21.60 31.55 -24.79
N LEU A 36 -20.36 32.02 -24.79
CA LEU A 36 -19.75 32.66 -25.95
C LEU A 36 -19.66 31.65 -27.10
N SER A 37 -19.94 32.12 -28.32
CA SER A 37 -19.77 31.29 -29.52
C SER A 37 -18.27 31.05 -29.81
N GLU A 38 -17.93 29.91 -30.41
CA GLU A 38 -16.54 29.55 -30.78
C GLU A 38 -15.86 30.65 -31.64
N GLU A 39 -16.64 31.46 -32.35
CA GLU A 39 -16.15 32.55 -33.20
C GLU A 39 -15.74 33.81 -32.43
N GLU A 40 -16.19 33.98 -31.17
CA GLU A 40 -15.85 35.12 -30.30
C GLU A 40 -14.60 34.87 -29.45
N LEU A 41 -14.30 33.61 -29.11
CA LEU A 41 -13.06 33.21 -28.42
C LEU A 41 -11.80 33.39 -29.30
N LEU A 42 -11.97 33.38 -30.62
CA LEU A 42 -10.90 33.51 -31.61
C LEU A 42 -10.44 34.95 -31.88
N LYS A 43 -10.98 35.96 -31.19
CA LYS A 43 -10.67 37.38 -31.40
C LYS A 43 -10.08 38.10 -30.18
N MET A 44 -9.63 37.37 -29.16
CA MET A 44 -8.98 37.97 -28.00
C MET A 44 -7.47 38.11 -28.22
N ASP A 45 -7.04 39.31 -28.62
CA ASP A 45 -5.63 39.71 -28.67
C ASP A 45 -5.06 39.84 -27.25
N PHE A 46 -4.05 39.03 -26.93
CA PHE A 46 -3.22 39.21 -25.73
C PHE A 46 -1.89 39.87 -26.13
N PRO A 47 -1.42 40.89 -25.39
CA PRO A 47 -0.26 41.67 -25.79
C PRO A 47 1.04 40.85 -25.68
N GLU A 48 1.80 40.83 -26.78
CA GLU A 48 3.17 40.31 -26.88
C GLU A 48 4.11 40.98 -25.89
N ILE A 49 4.91 40.18 -25.18
CA ILE A 49 6.12 40.63 -24.48
C ILE A 49 7.29 39.72 -24.87
N CYS A 50 8.04 40.19 -25.88
CA CYS A 50 9.50 40.06 -26.14
C CYS A 50 10.09 38.71 -26.64
N PRO A 51 11.26 38.75 -27.32
CA PRO A 51 11.48 38.97 -28.75
C PRO A 51 12.02 37.72 -29.47
N GLU A 52 11.83 37.65 -30.79
CA GLU A 52 12.41 36.59 -31.64
C GLU A 52 13.94 36.66 -31.69
N GLU A 53 14.60 35.56 -31.31
CA GLU A 53 15.90 35.18 -31.86
C GLU A 53 15.84 33.74 -32.38
N ASP A 54 16.28 33.60 -33.63
CA ASP A 54 16.30 32.44 -34.51
C ASP A 54 16.48 31.07 -33.82
N TYR A 55 15.49 30.19 -33.95
CA TYR A 55 15.68 28.76 -33.77
C TYR A 55 14.99 27.96 -34.87
N GLU A 56 15.79 27.10 -35.51
CA GLU A 56 15.35 26.12 -36.50
C GLU A 56 14.15 25.31 -35.98
N HIS A 57 13.17 25.12 -36.87
CA HIS A 57 11.99 24.30 -36.66
C HIS A 57 12.34 22.91 -36.10
N TRP A 58 12.06 22.68 -34.83
CA TRP A 58 11.92 21.32 -34.28
C TRP A 58 10.43 21.00 -34.17
N ILE A 59 10.08 19.83 -34.71
CA ILE A 59 8.71 19.30 -34.73
C ILE A 59 8.33 18.97 -33.28
N TYR A 60 7.64 19.89 -32.61
CA TYR A 60 6.88 19.59 -31.41
C TYR A 60 5.86 18.51 -31.78
N ASN A 61 5.92 17.34 -31.14
CA ASN A 61 4.88 16.33 -31.25
C ASN A 61 3.85 16.60 -30.14
N PRO A 62 2.70 17.24 -30.44
CA PRO A 62 1.70 17.61 -29.44
C PRO A 62 1.02 16.41 -28.76
N ASN A 63 1.29 15.17 -29.21
CA ASN A 63 0.66 13.96 -28.70
C ASN A 63 1.55 13.14 -27.73
N PHE A 64 2.73 13.65 -27.33
CA PHE A 64 3.63 12.92 -26.42
C PHE A 64 3.60 13.53 -25.01
N HIS A 65 2.86 12.89 -24.12
CA HIS A 65 2.76 13.26 -22.69
C HIS A 65 3.47 12.22 -21.82
N LEU A 66 4.27 12.67 -20.85
CA LEU A 66 4.97 11.84 -19.87
C LEU A 66 3.99 11.36 -18.78
N THR A 67 2.96 10.61 -19.17
CA THR A 67 1.91 10.11 -18.27
C THR A 67 2.39 8.88 -17.48
N PRO A 68 1.68 8.49 -16.40
CA PRO A 68 1.92 7.20 -15.73
C PRO A 68 1.96 6.02 -16.70
N ASP A 69 1.06 5.98 -17.69
CA ASP A 69 1.02 4.89 -18.67
C ASP A 69 2.21 4.91 -19.63
N TYR A 70 2.69 6.09 -20.03
CA TYR A 70 3.93 6.20 -20.79
C TYR A 70 5.09 5.54 -20.04
N TYR A 71 5.24 5.81 -18.74
CA TYR A 71 6.35 5.25 -17.96
C TYR A 71 6.20 3.74 -17.73
N LYS A 72 4.99 3.24 -17.47
CA LYS A 72 4.70 1.80 -17.41
C LYS A 72 5.17 1.09 -18.68
N ASP A 73 4.80 1.63 -19.85
CA ASP A 73 5.19 1.07 -21.15
C ASP A 73 6.69 1.21 -21.40
N ARG A 74 7.24 2.41 -21.14
CA ARG A 74 8.64 2.78 -21.38
C ARG A 74 9.61 1.88 -20.62
N TYR A 75 9.30 1.51 -19.39
CA TYR A 75 10.14 0.65 -18.56
C TYR A 75 9.61 -0.78 -18.43
N THR A 76 8.45 -1.08 -19.03
CA THR A 76 7.79 -2.40 -18.98
C THR A 76 7.59 -2.86 -17.54
N GLU A 77 7.18 -1.94 -16.69
CA GLU A 77 7.00 -2.14 -15.26
C GLU A 77 5.87 -3.12 -15.00
N LYS A 78 6.12 -4.12 -14.15
CA LYS A 78 5.14 -5.16 -13.81
C LYS A 78 4.59 -5.00 -12.40
N ASP A 79 5.50 -4.75 -11.46
CA ASP A 79 5.23 -4.71 -10.04
C ASP A 79 6.29 -3.87 -9.32
N LEU A 80 6.08 -3.65 -8.03
CA LEU A 80 6.97 -2.89 -7.14
C LEU A 80 8.40 -3.46 -7.02
N MET A 81 8.58 -4.75 -7.29
CA MET A 81 9.88 -5.41 -7.27
C MET A 81 10.55 -5.45 -8.65
N TYR A 82 9.93 -4.92 -9.71
CA TYR A 82 10.57 -4.85 -11.01
C TYR A 82 11.80 -3.93 -10.98
N LYS A 83 12.96 -4.49 -11.35
CA LYS A 83 14.24 -3.75 -11.44
C LYS A 83 14.39 -3.12 -12.83
N ILE A 84 14.02 -1.86 -12.95
CA ILE A 84 14.26 -1.03 -14.14
C ILE A 84 15.77 -0.94 -14.40
N VAL A 85 16.54 -0.76 -13.31
CA VAL A 85 17.99 -0.89 -13.31
C VAL A 85 18.38 -1.86 -12.21
N ASP A 86 19.20 -2.85 -12.54
CA ASP A 86 19.63 -3.91 -11.64
C ASP A 86 20.54 -3.41 -10.51
N ASN A 87 20.95 -4.31 -9.62
CA ASN A 87 21.79 -3.98 -8.47
C ASN A 87 23.19 -3.48 -8.83
N TRP A 88 23.62 -3.63 -10.08
CA TRP A 88 24.94 -3.23 -10.55
C TRP A 88 24.89 -1.99 -11.45
N GLY A 89 23.70 -1.59 -11.93
CA GLY A 89 23.53 -0.44 -12.80
C GLY A 89 23.25 -0.79 -14.26
N ASN A 90 22.90 -2.04 -14.59
CA ASN A 90 22.45 -2.43 -15.93
C ASN A 90 20.94 -2.34 -16.06
N GLY A 91 20.44 -2.07 -17.25
CA GLY A 91 19.01 -2.07 -17.57
C GLY A 91 18.76 -1.21 -18.80
N TYR A 92 18.82 0.11 -18.60
CA TYR A 92 18.68 1.09 -19.67
C TYR A 92 19.91 2.00 -19.71
N ASP A 93 20.51 2.14 -20.90
CA ASP A 93 21.65 3.05 -21.11
C ASP A 93 21.26 4.51 -20.79
N SER A 94 20.01 4.89 -21.04
CA SER A 94 19.48 6.21 -20.72
C SER A 94 19.26 6.47 -19.23
N LEU A 95 19.47 5.47 -18.37
CA LEU A 95 19.47 5.59 -16.91
C LEU A 95 20.86 5.31 -16.30
N TYR A 96 21.91 5.35 -17.13
CA TYR A 96 23.28 5.20 -16.66
C TYR A 96 23.60 6.22 -15.55
N GLY A 97 24.28 5.75 -14.50
CA GLY A 97 24.50 6.50 -13.26
C GLY A 97 23.56 6.08 -12.11
N ALA A 98 22.38 5.53 -12.41
CA ALA A 98 21.50 4.92 -11.42
C ALA A 98 21.84 3.42 -11.18
N ARG A 99 21.27 2.85 -10.11
CA ARG A 99 21.23 1.40 -9.85
C ARG A 99 20.06 1.03 -8.96
N ASN A 100 19.70 -0.24 -8.94
CA ASN A 100 18.58 -0.80 -8.16
C ASN A 100 17.35 0.09 -8.25
N MET A 101 17.05 0.53 -9.48
CA MET A 101 15.96 1.46 -9.74
C MET A 101 14.67 0.67 -9.85
N ARG A 102 13.66 1.08 -9.09
CA ARG A 102 12.34 0.41 -9.02
C ARG A 102 11.23 1.45 -8.96
N PRO A 103 10.03 1.14 -9.47
CA PRO A 103 8.89 2.02 -9.32
C PRO A 103 8.46 2.10 -7.84
N ILE A 104 7.95 3.27 -7.46
CA ILE A 104 7.18 3.46 -6.22
C ILE A 104 5.73 3.77 -6.61
N LEU A 105 5.58 4.77 -7.48
CA LEU A 105 4.32 5.18 -8.11
C LEU A 105 4.61 5.40 -9.60
N HIS A 106 3.88 4.70 -10.47
CA HIS A 106 4.07 4.75 -11.92
C HIS A 106 4.07 6.19 -12.44
N GLY A 107 5.18 6.60 -13.07
CA GLY A 107 5.34 7.95 -13.63
C GLY A 107 5.34 9.11 -12.62
N VAL A 108 5.40 8.83 -11.31
CA VAL A 108 5.35 9.84 -10.26
C VAL A 108 6.58 9.76 -9.35
N ALA A 109 6.95 8.56 -8.91
CA ALA A 109 8.07 8.39 -8.00
C ALA A 109 8.81 7.08 -8.21
N TYR A 110 10.14 7.16 -8.18
CA TYR A 110 11.04 6.03 -8.35
C TYR A 110 12.09 6.03 -7.25
N ARG A 111 12.50 4.84 -6.81
CA ARG A 111 13.62 4.68 -5.87
C ARG A 111 14.85 4.16 -6.59
N GLY A 112 16.02 4.43 -6.03
CA GLY A 112 17.23 3.70 -6.41
C GLY A 112 18.50 4.16 -5.71
N GLY A 113 19.64 3.85 -6.30
CA GLY A 113 20.97 4.19 -5.81
C GLY A 113 21.76 5.06 -6.80
N ALA A 114 22.78 5.76 -6.28
CA ALA A 114 23.71 6.58 -7.06
C ALA A 114 25.07 5.90 -7.35
N ASN A 115 25.27 4.67 -6.87
CA ASN A 115 26.53 3.93 -6.97
C ASN A 115 26.54 2.89 -8.07
N ASN A 116 26.36 3.31 -9.31
CA ASN A 116 26.45 2.43 -10.47
C ASN A 116 27.85 1.75 -10.50
N TYR A 117 27.88 0.42 -10.44
CA TYR A 117 29.12 -0.36 -10.32
C TYR A 117 29.99 -0.24 -11.57
N PHE A 118 29.37 -0.05 -12.72
CA PHE A 118 30.03 0.10 -14.01
C PHE A 118 30.40 1.53 -14.33
N HIS A 119 30.23 2.46 -13.39
CA HIS A 119 30.58 3.84 -13.60
C HIS A 119 32.08 3.98 -13.89
N LYS A 120 32.41 4.47 -15.08
CA LYS A 120 33.79 4.44 -15.62
C LYS A 120 34.68 5.56 -15.08
N GLU A 121 34.11 6.73 -14.83
CA GLU A 121 34.88 7.97 -14.62
C GLU A 121 34.84 8.48 -13.18
N ASP A 122 33.82 8.09 -12.40
CA ASP A 122 33.60 8.50 -11.01
C ASP A 122 33.16 7.30 -10.15
N LYS A 123 34.12 6.45 -9.77
CA LYS A 123 33.87 5.31 -8.88
C LYS A 123 33.78 5.80 -7.43
N ARG A 124 32.59 5.68 -6.85
CA ARG A 124 32.21 6.38 -5.62
C ARG A 124 32.35 5.57 -4.34
N ASN A 125 32.79 6.25 -3.29
CA ASN A 125 32.74 5.75 -1.92
C ASN A 125 31.29 5.77 -1.37
N ASN A 126 31.10 5.18 -0.19
CA ASN A 126 29.80 5.06 0.47
C ASN A 126 29.18 6.44 0.81
N HIS A 127 27.91 6.66 0.44
CA HIS A 127 27.11 7.89 0.62
C HIS A 127 27.55 9.07 -0.27
N ASN A 128 27.36 8.98 -1.59
CA ASN A 128 27.54 10.12 -2.51
C ASN A 128 26.22 10.46 -3.25
N PRO A 129 25.97 11.74 -3.57
CA PRO A 129 24.94 12.18 -4.52
C PRO A 129 25.14 11.54 -5.90
N LEU A 130 24.18 11.65 -6.82
CA LEU A 130 24.26 11.21 -8.23
C LEU A 130 25.41 11.89 -8.99
N PRO A 131 25.95 11.25 -10.05
CA PRO A 131 26.96 11.88 -10.90
C PRO A 131 26.29 12.83 -11.88
N ASN A 132 27.07 13.71 -12.47
CA ASN A 132 26.54 14.74 -13.37
C ASN A 132 25.77 14.12 -14.55
N ASP A 133 26.33 13.07 -15.14
CA ASP A 133 25.67 12.30 -16.20
C ASP A 133 24.44 11.55 -15.70
N GLY A 134 24.45 11.01 -14.48
CA GLY A 134 23.25 10.40 -13.87
C GLY A 134 22.10 11.39 -13.68
N VAL A 135 22.38 12.62 -13.24
CA VAL A 135 21.37 13.69 -13.16
C VAL A 135 20.92 14.10 -14.56
N GLU A 136 21.84 14.24 -15.51
CA GLU A 136 21.51 14.60 -16.90
C GLU A 136 20.62 13.54 -17.57
N ASN A 137 20.91 12.27 -17.36
CA ASN A 137 20.19 11.14 -17.92
C ASN A 137 18.76 11.06 -17.37
N LEU A 138 18.58 11.19 -16.05
CA LEU A 138 17.24 11.27 -15.44
C LEU A 138 16.46 12.48 -15.97
N CYS A 139 17.10 13.64 -16.09
CA CYS A 139 16.47 14.83 -16.65
C CYS A 139 15.94 14.57 -18.08
N LYS A 140 16.75 13.94 -18.95
CA LYS A 140 16.37 13.61 -20.33
C LYS A 140 15.23 12.60 -20.41
N GLU A 141 15.12 11.70 -19.43
CA GLU A 141 13.99 10.77 -19.27
C GLU A 141 12.74 11.44 -18.67
N GLY A 142 12.78 12.76 -18.44
CA GLY A 142 11.64 13.56 -18.00
C GLY A 142 11.50 13.68 -16.49
N PHE A 143 12.44 13.22 -15.69
CA PHE A 143 12.40 13.41 -14.24
C PHE A 143 12.55 14.89 -13.89
N SER A 144 11.64 15.42 -13.08
CA SER A 144 11.68 16.83 -12.66
C SER A 144 12.33 17.02 -11.28
N GLY A 145 12.58 15.93 -10.55
CA GLY A 145 13.22 15.99 -9.23
C GLY A 145 14.09 14.79 -8.92
N SER A 146 15.15 15.01 -8.15
CA SER A 146 15.88 13.96 -7.44
C SER A 146 16.11 14.35 -5.99
N ILE A 147 16.13 13.35 -5.10
CA ILE A 147 16.30 13.55 -3.67
C ILE A 147 17.40 12.63 -3.17
N TYR A 148 18.48 13.22 -2.67
CA TYR A 148 19.57 12.51 -2.04
C TYR A 148 19.35 12.37 -0.54
N LEU A 149 19.29 11.12 -0.07
CA LEU A 149 18.73 10.80 1.25
C LEU A 149 19.70 10.87 2.43
N TYR A 150 20.95 11.31 2.21
CA TYR A 150 21.97 11.36 3.27
C TYR A 150 22.52 12.75 3.49
N ARG A 151 22.99 13.02 4.72
CA ARG A 151 23.60 14.30 5.11
C ARG A 151 25.03 14.53 4.60
N LYS A 152 25.67 13.53 3.99
CA LYS A 152 27.11 13.56 3.66
C LYS A 152 27.36 13.80 2.18
N ASN A 153 28.42 14.55 1.88
CA ASN A 153 28.98 14.73 0.53
C ASN A 153 28.07 15.52 -0.43
N TRP A 154 27.13 16.32 0.08
CA TRP A 154 26.22 17.12 -0.75
C TRP A 154 26.93 18.22 -1.52
N GLU A 155 28.04 18.73 -1.00
CA GLU A 155 28.92 19.67 -1.69
C GLU A 155 29.47 19.14 -3.01
N THR A 156 29.37 17.82 -3.25
CA THR A 156 29.76 17.17 -4.51
C THR A 156 28.59 16.99 -5.48
N ALA A 157 27.36 17.35 -5.09
CA ALA A 157 26.19 17.20 -5.93
C ALA A 157 26.28 18.12 -7.16
N PRO A 158 25.93 17.63 -8.37
CA PRO A 158 25.78 18.47 -9.55
C PRO A 158 24.75 19.59 -9.32
N PRO A 159 24.94 20.77 -9.93
CA PRO A 159 23.95 21.83 -9.88
C PRO A 159 22.66 21.41 -10.60
N ILE A 160 21.58 22.15 -10.36
CA ILE A 160 20.29 22.03 -11.07
C ILE A 160 20.54 21.99 -12.58
N LYS A 161 19.83 21.11 -13.28
CA LYS A 161 19.99 20.88 -14.72
C LYS A 161 18.74 21.25 -15.49
N THR A 162 18.95 21.87 -16.65
CA THR A 162 17.97 21.93 -17.73
C THR A 162 18.44 21.02 -18.86
N CYS A 163 17.50 20.35 -19.52
CA CYS A 163 17.79 19.37 -20.56
C CYS A 163 16.67 19.32 -21.60
N ASP A 164 16.97 18.70 -22.75
CA ASP A 164 15.98 18.30 -23.74
C ASP A 164 15.54 16.86 -23.46
N CYS A 165 14.25 16.67 -23.21
CA CYS A 165 13.65 15.36 -23.02
C CYS A 165 13.73 14.50 -24.28
N VAL A 166 13.50 13.19 -24.13
CA VAL A 166 13.45 12.24 -25.26
C VAL A 166 12.45 12.66 -26.35
N ASN A 167 11.41 13.41 -26.00
CA ASN A 167 10.40 13.94 -26.93
C ASN A 167 10.72 15.35 -27.48
N GLY A 168 11.89 15.91 -27.16
CA GLY A 168 12.29 17.26 -27.56
C GLY A 168 11.72 18.40 -26.71
N ALA A 169 10.91 18.11 -25.68
CA ALA A 169 10.44 19.13 -24.73
C ALA A 169 11.56 19.56 -23.79
N LYS A 170 11.55 20.82 -23.34
CA LYS A 170 12.48 21.29 -22.30
C LYS A 170 12.02 20.77 -20.94
N ASN A 171 12.96 20.28 -20.14
CA ASN A 171 12.73 19.89 -18.76
C ASN A 171 13.78 20.52 -17.83
N LYS A 172 13.38 20.69 -16.57
CA LYS A 172 14.22 21.15 -15.48
C LYS A 172 14.16 20.13 -14.35
N MET A 173 15.33 19.68 -13.93
CA MET A 173 15.47 18.72 -12.84
C MET A 173 16.06 19.41 -11.61
N ASP A 174 15.21 19.56 -10.58
CA ASP A 174 15.64 20.05 -9.28
C ASP A 174 16.32 18.94 -8.47
N TYR A 175 17.33 19.28 -7.67
CA TYR A 175 18.07 18.31 -6.87
C TYR A 175 18.14 18.73 -5.40
N TYR A 176 17.63 17.89 -4.50
CA TYR A 176 17.50 18.16 -3.07
C TYR A 176 18.35 17.22 -2.22
N GLN A 177 18.77 17.69 -1.06
CA GLN A 177 19.28 16.87 0.03
C GLN A 177 18.26 16.83 1.16
N LEU A 178 17.66 15.67 1.40
CA LEU A 178 16.64 15.49 2.43
C LEU A 178 16.95 14.21 3.21
N ASP A 179 17.32 14.33 4.48
CA ASP A 179 17.69 13.18 5.31
C ASP A 179 16.47 12.34 5.69
N TYR A 180 16.48 11.05 5.32
CA TYR A 180 15.40 10.10 5.63
C TYR A 180 15.20 9.81 7.12
N PHE A 181 16.11 10.22 8.01
CA PHE A 181 15.92 10.15 9.45
C PHE A 181 15.21 11.37 10.06
N ASP A 182 15.03 12.45 9.30
CA ASP A 182 14.43 13.68 9.78
C ASP A 182 12.95 13.75 9.35
N ASP A 183 12.04 13.85 10.31
CA ASP A 183 10.60 13.79 10.03
C ASP A 183 10.11 15.00 9.20
N ASN A 184 10.75 16.17 9.33
CA ASN A 184 10.41 17.33 8.49
C ASN A 184 10.83 17.07 7.03
N HIS A 185 11.98 16.44 6.84
CA HIS A 185 12.43 16.06 5.50
C HIS A 185 11.55 14.95 4.90
N VAL A 186 11.06 14.00 5.71
CA VAL A 186 10.08 13.00 5.26
C VAL A 186 8.79 13.68 4.80
N TYR A 187 8.29 14.66 5.55
CA TYR A 187 7.16 15.49 5.12
C TYR A 187 7.43 16.19 3.77
N ASP A 188 8.59 16.84 3.61
CA ASP A 188 8.96 17.50 2.35
C ASP A 188 9.08 16.52 1.17
N MET A 189 9.60 15.31 1.41
CA MET A 189 9.66 14.24 0.41
C MET A 189 8.25 13.82 -0.03
N ILE A 190 7.32 13.61 0.91
CA ILE A 190 5.93 13.27 0.60
C ILE A 190 5.27 14.41 -0.18
N LYS A 191 5.51 15.67 0.19
CA LYS A 191 5.00 16.83 -0.52
C LYS A 191 5.47 16.86 -1.98
N LEU A 192 6.77 16.68 -2.23
CA LEU A 192 7.32 16.67 -3.59
C LEU A 192 6.72 15.55 -4.46
N VAL A 193 6.48 14.39 -3.87
CA VAL A 193 5.83 13.26 -4.55
C VAL A 193 4.34 13.55 -4.81
N TYR A 194 3.64 14.16 -3.84
CA TYR A 194 2.25 14.60 -4.02
C TYR A 194 2.12 15.60 -5.16
N GLU A 195 2.98 16.64 -5.19
CA GLU A 195 3.01 17.62 -6.27
C GLU A 195 3.26 16.97 -7.63
N SER A 196 4.19 16.01 -7.72
CA SER A 196 4.40 15.22 -8.95
C SER A 196 3.21 14.35 -9.33
N ALA A 197 2.36 13.94 -8.38
CA ALA A 197 1.20 13.11 -8.66
C ALA A 197 0.01 13.93 -9.20
N ILE A 198 -0.18 15.15 -8.72
CA ILE A 198 -1.35 15.98 -9.07
C ILE A 198 -1.07 17.00 -10.18
N ASP A 199 0.19 17.37 -10.40
CA ASP A 199 0.59 18.33 -11.44
C ASP A 199 1.18 17.59 -12.65
N THR A 200 0.39 17.49 -13.71
CA THR A 200 0.78 16.80 -14.96
C THR A 200 1.92 17.50 -15.72
N THR A 201 2.33 18.70 -15.31
CA THR A 201 3.48 19.40 -15.90
C THR A 201 4.80 19.00 -15.24
N ARG A 202 4.75 18.31 -14.10
CA ARG A 202 5.92 17.81 -13.38
C ARG A 202 6.10 16.33 -13.70
N GLY A 203 7.32 15.97 -14.09
CA GLY A 203 7.70 14.58 -14.22
C GLY A 203 8.15 13.95 -12.90
N PRO A 204 8.55 12.67 -12.94
CA PRO A 204 8.75 11.88 -11.74
C PRO A 204 9.87 12.39 -10.83
N VAL A 205 9.78 11.99 -9.55
CA VAL A 205 10.81 12.23 -8.53
C VAL A 205 11.65 10.96 -8.31
N TYR A 206 12.97 11.07 -8.39
CA TYR A 206 13.91 9.99 -8.09
C TYR A 206 14.47 10.09 -6.66
N LEU A 207 14.04 9.22 -5.75
CA LEU A 207 14.50 9.17 -4.37
C LEU A 207 15.64 8.15 -4.22
N HIS A 208 16.82 8.61 -3.84
CA HIS A 208 17.99 7.73 -3.90
C HIS A 208 18.90 7.76 -2.69
N CYS A 209 19.47 6.59 -2.44
CA CYS A 209 20.55 6.41 -1.48
C CYS A 209 21.81 5.88 -2.18
N TRP A 210 22.71 5.20 -1.46
CA TRP A 210 23.94 4.71 -2.07
C TRP A 210 23.67 3.54 -3.02
N ASN A 211 23.15 2.42 -2.50
CA ASN A 211 22.88 1.20 -3.27
C ASN A 211 21.41 1.04 -3.69
N GLY A 212 20.54 1.91 -3.19
CA GLY A 212 19.11 1.87 -3.46
C GLY A 212 18.30 0.89 -2.63
N TRP A 213 18.85 0.33 -1.55
CA TRP A 213 18.17 -0.65 -0.70
C TRP A 213 17.44 -0.04 0.50
N HIS A 214 18.17 0.64 1.39
CA HIS A 214 17.67 0.92 2.74
C HIS A 214 16.89 2.23 2.85
N ALA A 215 17.56 3.37 2.65
CA ALA A 215 16.93 4.68 2.87
C ALA A 215 15.89 5.00 1.79
N SER A 216 16.22 4.74 0.52
CA SER A 216 15.27 4.89 -0.59
C SER A 216 14.14 3.87 -0.51
N GLY A 217 14.42 2.64 -0.05
CA GLY A 217 13.38 1.68 0.26
C GLY A 217 12.45 2.14 1.37
N PHE A 218 13.00 2.71 2.46
CA PHE A 218 12.21 3.19 3.60
C PHE A 218 11.22 4.27 3.17
N ILE A 219 11.70 5.31 2.50
CA ILE A 219 10.83 6.40 2.05
C ILE A 219 9.81 5.89 1.03
N SER A 220 10.16 4.90 0.22
CA SER A 220 9.21 4.27 -0.70
C SER A 220 8.08 3.54 0.03
N ALA A 221 8.40 2.80 1.10
CA ALA A 221 7.38 2.13 1.92
C ALA A 221 6.42 3.17 2.54
N VAL A 222 6.97 4.29 3.02
CA VAL A 222 6.20 5.42 3.57
C VAL A 222 5.31 6.06 2.49
N ILE A 223 5.82 6.27 1.27
CA ILE A 223 5.03 6.75 0.11
C ILE A 223 3.90 5.77 -0.23
N LEU A 224 4.14 4.46 -0.19
CA LEU A 224 3.10 3.45 -0.45
C LEU A 224 2.02 3.44 0.64
N LYS A 225 2.37 3.63 1.92
CA LYS A 225 1.38 3.86 2.98
C LYS A 225 0.56 5.12 2.73
N GLN A 226 1.22 6.21 2.31
CA GLN A 226 0.58 7.49 2.05
C GLN A 226 -0.44 7.43 0.91
N PHE A 227 -0.03 6.91 -0.26
CA PHE A 227 -0.81 7.07 -1.49
C PHE A 227 -1.49 5.78 -1.96
N CYS A 228 -0.97 4.61 -1.58
CA CYS A 228 -1.50 3.32 -2.02
C CYS A 228 -2.30 2.58 -0.94
N GLY A 229 -2.32 3.10 0.29
CA GLY A 229 -3.09 2.51 1.39
C GLY A 229 -2.47 1.26 1.99
N PHE A 230 -1.17 1.05 1.78
CA PHE A 230 -0.47 -0.11 2.32
C PHE A 230 -0.62 -0.14 3.84
N SER A 231 -0.93 -1.33 4.35
CA SER A 231 -0.83 -1.65 5.77
C SER A 231 0.62 -1.63 6.24
N ASP A 232 0.80 -1.65 7.56
CA ASP A 232 2.10 -1.77 8.21
C ASP A 232 2.88 -3.01 7.72
N LEU A 233 2.16 -4.12 7.55
CA LEU A 233 2.69 -5.38 7.07
C LEU A 233 3.13 -5.30 5.60
N GLU A 234 2.27 -4.80 4.72
CA GLU A 234 2.58 -4.70 3.29
C GLU A 234 3.75 -3.74 3.03
N ALA A 235 3.77 -2.60 3.71
CA ALA A 235 4.85 -1.61 3.58
C ALA A 235 6.19 -2.16 4.09
N THR A 236 6.16 -2.91 5.20
CA THR A 236 7.35 -3.57 5.75
C THR A 236 7.82 -4.70 4.85
N ALA A 237 6.91 -5.52 4.31
CA ALA A 237 7.23 -6.60 3.37
C ALA A 237 7.83 -6.04 2.07
N TYR A 238 7.25 -4.99 1.51
CA TYR A 238 7.83 -4.27 0.37
C TYR A 238 9.26 -3.81 0.66
N TRP A 239 9.49 -3.22 1.84
CA TRP A 239 10.81 -2.78 2.23
C TRP A 239 11.80 -3.94 2.29
N ASP A 240 11.41 -5.04 2.94
CA ASP A 240 12.24 -6.23 3.11
C ASP A 240 12.65 -6.85 1.78
N LEU A 241 11.69 -7.13 0.89
CA LEU A 241 11.94 -7.65 -0.44
C LEU A 241 12.84 -6.71 -1.25
N GLY A 242 12.56 -5.42 -1.18
CA GLY A 242 13.32 -4.39 -1.88
C GLY A 242 14.76 -4.24 -1.40
N THR A 243 15.15 -4.83 -0.27
CA THR A 243 16.55 -4.79 0.21
C THR A 243 17.43 -5.86 -0.42
N ASP A 244 16.87 -6.83 -1.16
CA ASP A 244 17.61 -7.95 -1.75
C ASP A 244 18.48 -8.71 -0.72
N GLY A 245 17.93 -8.95 0.48
CA GLY A 245 18.63 -9.62 1.59
C GLY A 245 19.67 -8.74 2.30
N ALA A 246 19.81 -7.46 1.96
CA ALA A 246 20.69 -6.52 2.65
C ALA A 246 20.11 -6.02 4.00
N ASN A 247 19.00 -6.61 4.46
CA ASN A 247 18.25 -6.31 5.68
C ASN A 247 18.41 -7.37 6.79
N ASN A 248 19.24 -8.40 6.61
CA ASN A 248 19.40 -9.52 7.54
C ASN A 248 19.99 -9.13 8.92
N SER A 249 20.48 -7.91 9.07
CA SER A 249 20.93 -7.41 10.37
C SER A 249 19.74 -6.88 11.15
N PRO A 250 19.54 -7.29 12.40
CA PRO A 250 18.41 -6.76 13.19
C PRO A 250 18.51 -5.26 13.50
N ARG A 251 19.62 -4.59 13.16
CA ARG A 251 19.72 -3.12 13.19
C ARG A 251 18.64 -2.42 12.35
N TYR A 252 18.08 -3.13 11.39
CA TYR A 252 17.02 -2.62 10.53
C TYR A 252 15.63 -2.74 11.12
N ASN A 253 15.48 -3.35 12.30
CA ASN A 253 14.21 -3.37 13.01
C ASN A 253 13.73 -1.95 13.33
N SER A 254 14.64 -1.02 13.63
CA SER A 254 14.27 0.39 13.79
C SER A 254 13.73 1.01 12.50
N ILE A 255 14.14 0.53 11.32
CA ILE A 255 13.59 0.99 10.04
C ILE A 255 12.19 0.40 9.83
N ARG A 256 12.00 -0.90 10.09
CA ARG A 256 10.67 -1.54 10.05
C ARG A 256 9.70 -0.85 11.00
N GLN A 257 10.11 -0.61 12.24
CA GLN A 257 9.29 0.10 13.22
C GLN A 257 8.92 1.51 12.74
N ARG A 258 9.87 2.26 12.17
CA ARG A 258 9.55 3.58 11.60
C ARG A 258 8.56 3.51 10.43
N ILE A 259 8.56 2.43 9.64
CA ILE A 259 7.56 2.22 8.58
C ILE A 259 6.19 1.98 9.22
N MET A 260 6.11 1.13 10.23
CA MET A 260 4.85 0.83 10.94
C MET A 260 4.31 2.09 11.66
N ASP A 261 5.18 2.83 12.35
CA ASP A 261 4.81 4.03 13.11
C ASP A 261 4.33 5.18 12.21
N PHE A 262 4.78 5.24 10.95
CA PHE A 262 4.38 6.31 10.03
C PHE A 262 2.86 6.32 9.83
N GLN A 263 2.25 7.48 10.05
CA GLN A 263 0.84 7.71 9.75
C GLN A 263 0.72 8.63 8.53
N PRO A 264 -0.15 8.31 7.55
CA PRO A 264 -0.35 9.17 6.39
C PRO A 264 -0.76 10.59 6.78
N ILE A 265 -0.19 11.56 6.06
CA ILE A 265 -0.36 12.99 6.25
C ILE A 265 -1.65 13.43 5.55
N SER A 266 -2.58 14.01 6.29
CA SER A 266 -3.92 14.37 5.82
C SER A 266 -3.95 15.42 4.72
N GLU A 267 -2.93 16.27 4.66
CA GLU A 267 -2.76 17.35 3.68
C GLU A 267 -2.43 16.82 2.29
N PHE A 268 -1.93 15.59 2.18
CA PHE A 268 -1.43 14.98 0.94
C PHE A 268 -2.24 13.74 0.56
N ILE A 269 -3.56 13.87 0.54
CA ILE A 269 -4.48 12.81 0.11
C ILE A 269 -4.74 12.96 -1.39
N ILE A 270 -4.58 11.85 -2.12
CA ILE A 270 -4.99 11.75 -3.53
C ILE A 270 -6.34 11.05 -3.67
N SER A 271 -7.03 11.25 -4.80
CA SER A 271 -8.26 10.52 -5.09
C SER A 271 -7.99 9.02 -5.27
N ASP A 272 -8.97 8.19 -4.94
CA ASP A 272 -8.87 6.73 -5.12
C ASP A 272 -8.61 6.35 -6.60
N SER A 273 -9.20 7.10 -7.55
CA SER A 273 -8.98 6.88 -8.98
C SER A 273 -7.54 7.15 -9.39
N LEU A 274 -6.92 8.22 -8.88
CA LEU A 274 -5.52 8.53 -9.15
C LEU A 274 -4.63 7.47 -8.50
N GLY A 275 -4.89 7.10 -7.24
CA GLY A 275 -4.17 6.04 -6.55
C GLY A 275 -4.22 4.70 -7.30
N GLN A 276 -5.39 4.29 -7.81
CA GLN A 276 -5.53 3.08 -8.63
C GLN A 276 -4.73 3.16 -9.93
N ALA A 277 -4.62 4.33 -10.55
CA ALA A 277 -3.88 4.49 -11.80
C ALA A 277 -2.35 4.43 -11.61
N ILE A 278 -1.84 4.92 -10.48
CA ILE A 278 -0.39 5.10 -10.27
C ILE A 278 0.25 4.07 -9.33
N CYS A 279 -0.52 3.40 -8.47
CA CYS A 279 0.03 2.43 -7.52
C CYS A 279 0.35 1.09 -8.19
N PRO A 280 1.64 0.70 -8.28
CA PRO A 280 2.01 -0.61 -8.80
C PRO A 280 1.61 -1.71 -7.80
N PRO A 281 1.27 -2.92 -8.28
CA PRO A 281 1.00 -4.04 -7.39
C PRO A 281 2.29 -4.56 -6.74
N MET A 282 2.15 -5.26 -5.60
CA MET A 282 3.20 -6.15 -5.12
C MET A 282 3.40 -7.31 -6.11
N PRO A 283 4.60 -7.93 -6.17
CA PRO A 283 4.81 -9.10 -7.01
C PRO A 283 3.86 -10.23 -6.61
N GLU A 284 3.35 -10.94 -7.61
CA GLU A 284 2.42 -12.07 -7.44
C GLU A 284 3.03 -13.21 -6.60
N PHE A 285 4.33 -13.46 -6.78
CA PHE A 285 5.08 -14.46 -6.03
C PHE A 285 6.07 -13.81 -5.09
N ILE A 286 5.88 -14.06 -3.79
CA ILE A 286 6.76 -13.56 -2.73
C ILE A 286 7.54 -14.73 -2.11
N ASP A 287 8.87 -14.69 -2.25
CA ASP A 287 9.76 -15.61 -1.55
C ASP A 287 9.85 -15.21 -0.07
N SER A 288 9.15 -15.96 0.79
CA SER A 288 9.09 -15.71 2.22
C SER A 288 10.46 -15.83 2.92
N SER A 289 11.46 -16.49 2.31
CA SER A 289 12.81 -16.54 2.87
C SER A 289 13.54 -15.20 2.84
N GLN A 290 13.04 -14.24 2.06
CA GLN A 290 13.59 -12.89 1.93
C GLN A 290 12.89 -11.87 2.84
N LEU A 291 11.80 -12.27 3.49
CA LEU A 291 11.03 -11.42 4.40
C LEU A 291 11.58 -11.49 5.82
N HIS A 292 11.50 -10.38 6.54
CA HIS A 292 11.62 -10.43 8.00
C HIS A 292 10.27 -10.79 8.59
N ILE A 293 10.23 -11.96 9.22
CA ILE A 293 9.02 -12.47 9.83
C ILE A 293 9.06 -12.05 11.31
N SER A 294 8.26 -11.05 11.67
CA SER A 294 8.04 -10.68 13.07
C SER A 294 7.12 -11.70 13.74
N ILE A 295 7.09 -11.70 15.08
CA ILE A 295 6.22 -12.63 15.81
C ILE A 295 4.72 -12.39 15.57
N GLU A 296 4.35 -11.17 15.17
CA GLU A 296 2.98 -10.82 14.76
C GLU A 296 2.51 -11.63 13.56
N HIS A 297 3.40 -11.88 12.58
CA HIS A 297 3.07 -12.69 11.40
C HIS A 297 2.64 -14.10 11.80
N LEU A 298 3.19 -14.64 12.90
CA LEU A 298 2.82 -15.95 13.40
C LEU A 298 1.38 -15.99 13.94
N ALA A 299 0.83 -14.86 14.39
CA ALA A 299 -0.55 -14.76 14.85
C ALA A 299 -1.56 -14.55 13.71
N ILE A 300 -1.11 -13.92 12.61
CA ILE A 300 -1.94 -13.56 11.46
C ILE A 300 -1.93 -14.66 10.39
N VAL A 301 -0.76 -15.16 9.97
CA VAL A 301 -0.57 -16.12 8.85
C VAL A 301 0.40 -17.26 9.22
N PRO A 302 0.11 -18.06 10.27
CA PRO A 302 0.99 -19.13 10.77
C PRO A 302 1.32 -20.20 9.72
N GLU A 303 0.42 -20.46 8.78
CA GLU A 303 0.56 -21.43 7.68
C GLU A 303 1.67 -21.07 6.71
N ALA A 304 1.93 -19.78 6.47
CA ALA A 304 2.98 -19.30 5.58
C ALA A 304 4.40 -19.42 6.17
N ILE A 305 4.53 -19.59 7.50
CA ILE A 305 5.83 -19.58 8.18
C ILE A 305 6.44 -20.99 8.24
N PRO A 306 7.61 -21.24 7.63
CA PRO A 306 8.22 -22.57 7.62
C PRO A 306 8.59 -23.09 9.00
N VAL A 307 8.50 -24.42 9.20
CA VAL A 307 9.11 -25.08 10.35
C VAL A 307 10.61 -24.81 10.34
N GLY A 308 11.18 -24.52 11.51
CA GLY A 308 12.58 -24.17 11.69
C GLY A 308 12.87 -22.67 11.64
N THR A 309 11.90 -21.84 11.24
CA THR A 309 12.01 -20.37 11.29
C THR A 309 12.32 -19.92 12.71
N ILE A 310 13.26 -18.98 12.84
CA ILE A 310 13.67 -18.36 14.10
C ILE A 310 13.22 -16.90 14.08
N MET A 311 12.35 -16.53 15.02
CA MET A 311 11.83 -15.18 15.20
C MET A 311 12.39 -14.59 16.50
N ILE A 312 12.68 -13.29 16.53
CA ILE A 312 13.14 -12.60 17.74
C ILE A 312 11.93 -11.93 18.39
N LEU A 313 11.79 -12.03 19.71
CA LEU A 313 10.85 -11.20 20.47
C LEU A 313 11.52 -9.85 20.75
N GLU A 314 11.26 -8.88 19.89
CA GLU A 314 11.90 -7.57 19.86
C GLU A 314 11.47 -6.68 21.03
N ASN A 315 10.19 -6.78 21.44
CA ASN A 315 9.63 -6.04 22.56
C ASN A 315 9.95 -6.69 23.92
N VAL A 316 10.63 -7.84 23.95
CA VAL A 316 11.05 -8.51 25.18
C VAL A 316 12.46 -8.07 25.56
N ALA A 317 12.55 -7.11 26.47
CA ALA A 317 13.81 -6.53 26.91
C ALA A 317 14.16 -6.89 28.37
N PHE A 318 15.38 -7.40 28.59
CA PHE A 318 15.90 -7.63 29.94
C PHE A 318 16.97 -6.60 30.31
N GLY A 319 16.84 -6.05 31.52
CA GLY A 319 17.90 -5.26 32.14
C GLY A 319 19.20 -6.09 32.34
N PRO A 320 20.37 -5.45 32.48
CA PRO A 320 21.61 -6.12 32.83
C PRO A 320 21.44 -6.99 34.08
N GLY A 321 21.83 -8.28 34.00
CA GLY A 321 21.68 -9.25 35.10
C GLY A 321 20.24 -9.61 35.50
N LYS A 322 19.22 -9.00 34.88
CA LYS A 322 17.80 -9.32 35.14
C LYS A 322 17.35 -10.52 34.32
N THR A 323 16.46 -11.32 34.91
CA THR A 323 15.85 -12.52 34.32
C THR A 323 14.35 -12.40 34.11
N THR A 324 13.74 -11.32 34.61
CA THR A 324 12.31 -11.03 34.58
C THR A 324 12.08 -9.55 34.31
N PHE A 325 10.86 -9.22 33.90
CA PHE A 325 10.34 -7.85 33.80
C PHE A 325 8.88 -7.82 34.26
N SER A 326 8.39 -6.64 34.64
CA SER A 326 7.03 -6.45 35.13
C SER A 326 6.01 -6.52 34.00
N ASN A 327 4.79 -6.96 34.32
CA ASN A 327 3.64 -7.00 33.42
C ASN A 327 3.91 -7.67 32.05
N PRO A 328 4.35 -8.94 32.01
CA PRO A 328 4.54 -9.64 30.74
C PRO A 328 3.26 -9.75 29.90
N GLY A 329 2.07 -9.65 30.52
CA GLY A 329 0.79 -9.60 29.82
C GLY A 329 0.58 -8.32 28.97
N ASP A 330 1.27 -7.23 29.27
CA ASP A 330 1.15 -5.99 28.48
C ASP A 330 2.13 -5.98 27.27
N ASN A 331 2.95 -7.03 27.13
CA ASN A 331 3.97 -7.10 26.10
C ASN A 331 3.40 -7.63 24.78
N THR A 332 3.39 -6.80 23.73
CA THR A 332 2.79 -7.12 22.43
C THR A 332 3.33 -8.41 21.81
N ASP A 333 4.65 -8.63 21.86
CA ASP A 333 5.25 -9.83 21.28
C ASP A 333 4.85 -11.11 22.01
N LEU A 334 4.67 -11.02 23.33
CA LEU A 334 4.17 -12.14 24.12
C LEU A 334 2.70 -12.41 23.87
N GLN A 335 1.89 -11.37 23.65
CA GLN A 335 0.49 -11.51 23.27
C GLN A 335 0.35 -12.15 21.88
N ASN A 336 1.10 -11.68 20.89
CA ASN A 336 1.12 -12.25 19.55
C ASN A 336 1.57 -13.72 19.55
N LEU A 337 2.63 -14.04 20.32
CA LEU A 337 3.07 -15.43 20.49
C LEU A 337 2.00 -16.29 21.15
N LEU A 338 1.34 -15.78 22.20
CA LEU A 338 0.27 -16.50 22.89
C LEU A 338 -0.91 -16.76 21.97
N GLU A 339 -1.38 -15.75 21.26
CA GLU A 339 -2.47 -15.85 20.28
C GLU A 339 -2.16 -16.88 19.19
N ALA A 340 -0.95 -16.83 18.63
CA ALA A 340 -0.50 -17.80 17.63
C ALA A 340 -0.55 -19.24 18.16
N LEU A 341 -0.10 -19.47 19.40
CA LEU A 341 -0.13 -20.79 20.03
C LEU A 341 -1.56 -21.25 20.36
N ILE A 342 -2.47 -20.34 20.70
CA ILE A 342 -3.89 -20.66 20.94
C ILE A 342 -4.56 -21.07 19.63
N LYS A 343 -4.40 -20.28 18.56
CA LYS A 343 -4.97 -20.57 17.23
C LYS A 343 -4.42 -21.86 16.61
N ASN A 344 -3.20 -22.25 16.95
CA ASN A 344 -2.51 -23.40 16.37
C ASN A 344 -2.21 -24.48 17.42
N PRO A 345 -3.18 -25.33 17.82
CA PRO A 345 -3.00 -26.27 18.92
C PRO A 345 -1.90 -27.32 18.68
N LEU A 346 -1.53 -27.58 17.42
CA LEU A 346 -0.46 -28.52 17.04
C LEU A 346 0.93 -27.86 16.91
N MET A 347 1.03 -26.53 17.07
CA MET A 347 2.31 -25.83 16.98
C MET A 347 3.15 -26.07 18.24
N THR A 348 4.41 -26.44 18.04
CA THR A 348 5.41 -26.58 19.11
C THR A 348 6.61 -25.67 18.83
N ILE A 349 7.19 -25.13 19.91
CA ILE A 349 8.25 -24.11 19.83
C ILE A 349 9.42 -24.37 20.78
N GLU A 350 10.57 -23.80 20.45
CA GLU A 350 11.75 -23.69 21.32
C GLU A 350 12.06 -22.23 21.62
N ILE A 351 12.15 -21.90 22.91
CA ILE A 351 12.47 -20.56 23.43
C ILE A 351 13.96 -20.52 23.77
N SER A 352 14.72 -19.70 23.05
CA SER A 352 16.15 -19.55 23.25
C SER A 352 16.49 -18.19 23.84
N GLY A 353 17.11 -18.17 25.01
CA GLY A 353 17.60 -16.95 25.63
C GLY A 353 19.04 -16.64 25.25
N HIS A 354 19.37 -15.36 25.17
CA HIS A 354 20.74 -14.87 24.91
C HIS A 354 21.16 -13.78 25.89
N THR A 355 22.46 -13.58 26.01
CA THR A 355 23.06 -12.44 26.73
C THR A 355 23.98 -11.64 25.81
N ASP A 356 24.36 -10.46 26.26
CA ASP A 356 25.53 -9.78 25.70
C ASP A 356 26.84 -10.42 26.20
N LYS A 357 27.98 -9.96 25.67
CA LYS A 357 29.31 -10.50 25.98
C LYS A 357 29.82 -10.14 27.39
N SER A 358 29.14 -9.28 28.13
CA SER A 358 29.60 -8.89 29.47
C SER A 358 29.51 -10.07 30.43
N GLY A 359 30.47 -10.18 31.36
CA GLY A 359 30.47 -11.24 32.38
C GLY A 359 31.11 -12.57 31.93
N ASN A 360 31.02 -13.57 32.79
CA ASN A 360 31.54 -14.92 32.52
C ASN A 360 30.52 -15.74 31.72
N GLU A 361 30.98 -16.51 30.73
CA GLU A 361 30.15 -17.38 29.89
C GLU A 361 29.27 -18.36 30.69
N ALA A 362 29.79 -18.95 31.78
CA ALA A 362 28.99 -19.84 32.62
C ALA A 362 27.80 -19.10 33.26
N THR A 363 28.04 -17.89 33.76
CA THR A 363 26.99 -17.01 34.30
C THR A 363 26.00 -16.60 33.21
N ASN A 364 26.50 -16.26 32.02
CA ASN A 364 25.69 -15.87 30.88
C ASN A 364 24.78 -17.00 30.40
N LYS A 365 25.27 -18.24 30.40
CA LYS A 365 24.47 -19.42 30.07
C LYS A 365 23.33 -19.64 31.06
N THR A 366 23.60 -19.52 32.36
CA THR A 366 22.56 -19.58 33.40
C THR A 366 21.56 -18.44 33.27
N LEU A 367 22.04 -17.20 33.05
CA LEU A 367 21.20 -16.02 32.96
C LEU A 367 20.26 -16.09 31.74
N SER A 368 20.79 -16.44 30.58
CA SER A 368 19.98 -16.65 29.37
C SER A 368 18.96 -17.76 29.53
N GLN A 369 19.31 -18.87 30.19
CA GLN A 369 18.37 -19.96 30.45
C GLN A 369 17.22 -19.51 31.36
N GLN A 370 17.52 -18.74 32.40
CA GLN A 370 16.50 -18.20 33.31
C GLN A 370 15.55 -17.22 32.60
N ARG A 371 16.06 -16.41 31.67
CA ARG A 371 15.22 -15.54 30.82
C ARG A 371 14.29 -16.33 29.91
N ALA A 372 14.81 -17.35 29.24
CA ALA A 372 13.99 -18.24 28.41
C ALA A 372 12.92 -18.96 29.25
N LYS A 373 13.29 -19.39 30.46
CA LYS A 373 12.35 -19.99 31.42
C LYS A 373 11.25 -19.01 31.83
N PHE A 374 11.56 -17.73 32.04
CA PHE A 374 10.55 -16.73 32.38
C PHE A 374 9.45 -16.63 31.31
N ILE A 375 9.82 -16.66 30.02
CA ILE A 375 8.86 -16.66 28.91
C ILE A 375 8.07 -17.98 28.86
N TYR A 376 8.74 -19.10 29.08
CA TYR A 376 8.09 -20.41 29.20
C TYR A 376 7.04 -20.44 30.32
N ASP A 377 7.39 -19.95 31.51
CA ASP A 377 6.49 -19.91 32.67
C ASP A 377 5.28 -18.99 32.42
N PHE A 378 5.49 -17.87 31.72
CA PHE A 378 4.40 -16.99 31.28
C PHE A 378 3.41 -17.73 30.36
N LEU A 379 3.89 -18.46 29.35
CA LEU A 379 3.01 -19.22 28.44
C LEU A 379 2.26 -20.35 29.17
N LEU A 380 2.92 -21.02 30.12
CA LEU A 380 2.25 -22.02 30.97
C LEU A 380 1.12 -21.40 31.81
N SER A 381 1.36 -20.23 32.40
CA SER A 381 0.33 -19.55 33.19
C SER A 381 -0.87 -19.10 32.36
N ASN A 382 -0.72 -19.03 31.03
CA ASN A 382 -1.79 -18.77 30.07
C ASN A 382 -2.31 -20.06 29.39
N ASN A 383 -2.20 -21.21 30.07
CA ASN A 383 -2.77 -22.49 29.66
C ASN A 383 -2.20 -23.09 28.36
N ILE A 384 -1.00 -22.70 27.94
CA ILE A 384 -0.31 -23.43 26.86
C ILE A 384 0.28 -24.72 27.43
N ALA A 385 -0.02 -25.84 26.78
CA ALA A 385 0.40 -27.17 27.23
C ALA A 385 1.93 -27.30 27.28
N PRO A 386 2.53 -27.80 28.40
CA PRO A 386 3.98 -27.91 28.55
C PRO A 386 4.70 -28.68 27.44
N GLU A 387 4.07 -29.73 26.91
CA GLU A 387 4.61 -30.56 25.83
C GLU A 387 4.80 -29.80 24.50
N ARG A 388 4.16 -28.64 24.35
CA ARG A 388 4.31 -27.78 23.17
C ARG A 388 5.50 -26.82 23.27
N LEU A 389 6.13 -26.74 24.44
CA LEU A 389 7.10 -25.72 24.78
C LEU A 389 8.42 -26.36 25.23
N SER A 390 9.52 -25.80 24.74
CA SER A 390 10.86 -26.10 25.25
C SER A 390 11.65 -24.81 25.41
N TYR A 391 12.67 -24.80 26.28
CA TYR A 391 13.50 -23.61 26.47
C TYR A 391 14.98 -23.95 26.74
N LYS A 392 15.89 -23.05 26.34
CA LYS A 392 17.33 -23.18 26.60
C LYS A 392 18.04 -21.82 26.70
N GLY A 393 19.18 -21.82 27.38
CA GLY A 393 20.10 -20.67 27.43
C GLY A 393 21.31 -20.86 26.52
N LEU A 394 21.54 -19.90 25.62
CA LEU A 394 22.66 -19.91 24.67
C LEU A 394 23.84 -19.03 25.09
N GLY A 395 23.73 -18.33 26.22
CA GLY A 395 24.78 -17.47 26.74
C GLY A 395 25.11 -16.32 25.78
N SER A 396 26.40 -15.99 25.66
CA SER A 396 26.89 -14.90 24.80
C SER A 396 27.48 -15.39 23.48
N ALA A 397 27.44 -16.70 23.24
CA ALA A 397 28.14 -17.39 22.15
C ALA A 397 27.65 -17.02 20.74
N LYS A 398 26.44 -16.46 20.60
CA LYS A 398 25.82 -16.08 19.32
C LYS A 398 25.32 -14.64 19.34
N PRO A 399 26.21 -13.64 19.33
CA PRO A 399 25.81 -12.24 19.31
C PRO A 399 25.17 -11.90 17.97
N ALA A 400 23.95 -11.36 18.01
CA ALA A 400 23.25 -10.83 16.82
C ALA A 400 23.59 -9.35 16.57
N TYR A 401 24.16 -8.67 17.57
CA TYR A 401 24.45 -7.24 17.57
C TYR A 401 25.87 -6.95 18.05
N SER A 402 26.37 -5.75 17.73
CA SER A 402 27.67 -5.29 18.22
C SER A 402 27.69 -5.22 19.75
N ASN A 403 28.66 -5.88 20.38
CA ASN A 403 28.87 -5.75 21.82
C ASN A 403 29.62 -4.47 22.21
N SER A 404 30.10 -3.71 21.22
CA SER A 404 30.85 -2.47 21.46
C SER A 404 29.95 -1.32 21.89
N THR A 405 28.68 -1.29 21.45
CA THR A 405 27.72 -0.22 21.78
C THR A 405 26.79 -0.63 22.91
N LYS A 406 26.26 0.36 23.65
CA LYS A 406 25.29 0.11 24.73
C LYS A 406 24.02 -0.54 24.18
N ASP A 407 23.52 -0.03 23.06
CA ASP A 407 22.28 -0.50 22.43
C ASP A 407 22.46 -1.89 21.83
N GLY A 408 23.61 -2.16 21.21
CA GLY A 408 23.91 -3.50 20.69
C GLY A 408 24.05 -4.54 21.81
N ARG A 409 24.62 -4.18 22.97
CA ARG A 409 24.55 -5.06 24.16
C ARG A 409 23.11 -5.26 24.62
N ALA A 410 22.29 -4.22 24.63
CA ALA A 410 20.88 -4.36 25.00
C ALA A 410 20.13 -5.33 24.08
N ALA A 411 20.31 -5.18 22.78
CA ALA A 411 19.67 -6.03 21.80
C ALA A 411 20.22 -7.47 21.78
N ASN A 412 21.46 -7.71 22.22
CA ASN A 412 21.97 -9.07 22.42
C ASN A 412 21.30 -9.81 23.59
N ARG A 413 20.71 -9.09 24.57
CA ARG A 413 19.94 -9.67 25.67
C ARG A 413 18.50 -9.99 25.23
N ARG A 414 18.38 -10.87 24.24
CA ARG A 414 17.13 -11.19 23.51
C ARG A 414 16.57 -12.57 23.81
N ILE A 415 15.34 -12.78 23.34
CA ILE A 415 14.68 -14.08 23.23
C ILE A 415 14.44 -14.39 21.75
N GLU A 416 14.71 -15.62 21.37
CA GLU A 416 14.39 -16.19 20.05
C GLU A 416 13.37 -17.31 20.21
N ILE A 417 12.41 -17.37 19.28
CA ILE A 417 11.41 -18.43 19.15
C ILE A 417 11.70 -19.20 17.88
N LYS A 418 11.92 -20.51 18.01
CA LYS A 418 12.04 -21.40 16.87
C LYS A 418 10.81 -22.29 16.76
N ILE A 419 10.20 -22.34 15.58
CA ILE A 419 9.10 -23.28 15.30
C ILE A 419 9.70 -24.68 15.12
N LEU A 420 9.27 -25.64 15.93
CA LEU A 420 9.75 -27.03 15.88
C LEU A 420 8.83 -27.92 15.06
N SER A 421 7.52 -27.74 15.21
CA SER A 421 6.50 -28.37 14.39
C SER A 421 5.23 -27.53 14.39
N LYS A 422 4.40 -27.73 13.37
CA LYS A 422 3.03 -27.23 13.28
C LYS A 422 2.22 -28.22 12.44
N LYS A 423 0.91 -28.01 12.34
CA LYS A 423 0.08 -28.75 11.39
C LYS A 423 0.70 -28.62 9.99
N ALA A 424 1.00 -29.75 9.35
CA ALA A 424 1.53 -29.76 7.99
C ALA A 424 0.38 -29.41 7.05
N GLU A 425 0.40 -28.18 6.54
CA GLU A 425 -0.43 -27.79 5.40
C GLU A 425 0.46 -27.94 4.16
N SER A 426 -0.06 -28.58 3.11
CA SER A 426 0.75 -28.89 1.93
C SER A 426 1.21 -27.60 1.25
N MET A 427 2.51 -27.48 1.00
CA MET A 427 3.08 -26.38 0.21
C MET A 427 2.57 -26.34 -1.24
N ASP A 428 1.95 -27.41 -1.74
CA ASP A 428 1.23 -27.43 -3.02
C ASP A 428 0.03 -26.45 -3.06
N LYS A 429 -0.35 -25.89 -1.89
CA LYS A 429 -1.33 -24.80 -1.79
C LYS A 429 -0.72 -23.39 -1.78
N LEU A 430 0.60 -23.24 -1.95
CA LEU A 430 1.25 -21.92 -1.97
C LEU A 430 1.17 -21.21 -3.33
N VAL A 431 0.69 -21.90 -4.37
CA VAL A 431 0.07 -21.31 -5.55
C VAL A 431 -1.15 -22.17 -5.86
N ASP A 432 -2.22 -21.93 -5.13
CA ASP A 432 -3.51 -22.46 -5.46
C ASP A 432 -4.42 -21.30 -5.82
N GLU A 433 -4.51 -21.00 -7.13
CA GLU A 433 -5.55 -20.13 -7.69
C GLU A 433 -6.97 -20.64 -7.34
N SER A 434 -7.12 -21.86 -6.78
CA SER A 434 -8.37 -22.36 -6.19
C SER A 434 -8.51 -22.17 -4.66
N THR A 435 -7.60 -21.43 -4.01
CA THR A 435 -7.84 -20.90 -2.63
C THR A 435 -8.42 -19.48 -2.62
N LEU A 436 -8.74 -18.94 -3.80
CA LEU A 436 -9.83 -17.97 -3.96
C LEU A 436 -11.22 -18.66 -3.99
N GLU A 437 -11.33 -19.90 -3.50
CA GLU A 437 -12.60 -20.44 -3.03
C GLU A 437 -12.61 -20.47 -1.50
N ASP A 438 -13.34 -19.50 -0.99
CA ASP A 438 -14.11 -19.55 0.25
C ASP A 438 -13.34 -19.49 1.59
N GLU A 439 -12.58 -18.44 1.83
CA GLU A 439 -13.09 -17.57 2.91
C GLU A 439 -14.21 -16.74 2.28
N VAL A 440 -15.39 -17.36 2.20
CA VAL A 440 -16.62 -16.62 2.46
C VAL A 440 -16.32 -16.03 3.82
N ILE A 441 -15.84 -14.79 3.85
CA ILE A 441 -15.85 -14.04 5.09
C ILE A 441 -17.32 -14.02 5.41
N LEU A 442 -17.70 -14.89 6.36
CA LEU A 442 -19.08 -15.14 6.70
C LEU A 442 -19.70 -13.76 6.86
N PRO A 443 -20.69 -13.35 6.03
CA PRO A 443 -21.49 -12.15 6.32
C PRO A 443 -22.05 -12.16 7.75
N PHE A 444 -22.04 -13.33 8.40
CA PHE A 444 -22.65 -13.63 9.68
C PHE A 444 -21.65 -14.25 10.68
N THR A 445 -20.78 -13.43 11.30
CA THR A 445 -19.88 -13.92 12.36
C THR A 445 -20.59 -14.25 13.68
N GLU A 446 -21.87 -13.89 13.84
CA GLU A 446 -22.65 -14.16 15.05
C GLU A 446 -23.78 -15.16 14.79
N SER A 447 -23.85 -16.23 15.58
CA SER A 447 -25.00 -17.15 15.54
C SER A 447 -26.30 -16.42 15.89
N ILE A 448 -27.36 -16.64 15.11
CA ILE A 448 -28.68 -15.97 15.20
C ILE A 448 -29.28 -15.88 16.63
N PRO A 449 -29.11 -16.86 17.54
CA PRO A 449 -29.56 -16.72 18.91
C PRO A 449 -29.00 -15.48 19.64
N ASN A 450 -27.78 -15.06 19.27
CA ASN A 450 -27.06 -13.95 19.90
C ASN A 450 -27.45 -12.58 19.33
N LEU A 451 -28.18 -12.54 18.21
CA LEU A 451 -28.56 -11.29 17.58
C LEU A 451 -29.64 -10.55 18.39
N LYS A 452 -29.43 -9.26 18.59
CA LYS A 452 -30.38 -8.37 19.25
C LYS A 452 -31.17 -7.58 18.22
N ILE A 453 -32.46 -7.37 18.48
CA ILE A 453 -33.25 -6.40 17.70
C ILE A 453 -32.58 -5.03 17.81
N GLY A 454 -32.40 -4.35 16.68
CA GLY A 454 -31.66 -3.09 16.56
C GLY A 454 -30.14 -3.24 16.40
N GLN A 455 -29.61 -4.46 16.36
CA GLN A 455 -28.20 -4.69 16.04
C GLN A 455 -27.96 -4.57 14.53
N SER A 456 -26.90 -3.85 14.16
CA SER A 456 -26.42 -3.76 12.79
C SER A 456 -25.18 -4.63 12.61
N ILE A 457 -25.13 -5.42 11.54
CA ILE A 457 -24.05 -6.35 11.23
C ILE A 457 -23.42 -5.94 9.90
N VAL A 458 -22.11 -5.71 9.87
CA VAL A 458 -21.40 -5.41 8.62
C VAL A 458 -21.28 -6.68 7.79
N LEU A 459 -21.75 -6.63 6.54
CA LEU A 459 -21.62 -7.71 5.57
C LEU A 459 -20.21 -7.71 4.99
N ASN A 460 -19.30 -8.40 5.67
CA ASN A 460 -17.96 -8.61 5.14
C ASN A 460 -18.02 -9.38 3.82
N GLY A 461 -17.24 -8.96 2.82
CA GLY A 461 -17.25 -9.56 1.48
C GLY A 461 -18.26 -8.94 0.49
N VAL A 462 -19.22 -8.14 0.95
CA VAL A 462 -20.11 -7.36 0.07
C VAL A 462 -19.48 -5.99 -0.18
N VAL A 463 -18.51 -5.95 -1.08
CA VAL A 463 -17.72 -4.75 -1.41
C VAL A 463 -18.12 -4.21 -2.78
N PHE A 464 -18.24 -2.89 -2.88
CA PHE A 464 -18.44 -2.18 -4.15
C PHE A 464 -17.18 -1.37 -4.50
N GLY A 465 -16.72 -1.48 -5.75
CA GLY A 465 -15.71 -0.57 -6.28
C GLY A 465 -16.20 0.89 -6.29
N PRO A 466 -15.30 1.89 -6.32
CA PRO A 466 -15.70 3.30 -6.40
C PRO A 466 -16.67 3.55 -7.56
N GLY A 467 -17.85 4.11 -7.27
CA GLY A 467 -18.89 4.39 -8.28
C GLY A 467 -19.66 3.17 -8.81
N GLU A 468 -19.32 1.95 -8.38
CA GLU A 468 -20.04 0.74 -8.80
C GLU A 468 -21.31 0.51 -7.99
N ILE A 469 -22.33 -0.03 -8.66
CA ILE A 469 -23.66 -0.37 -8.13
C ILE A 469 -24.07 -1.83 -8.36
N VAL A 470 -23.21 -2.62 -9.00
CA VAL A 470 -23.49 -4.02 -9.34
C VAL A 470 -22.72 -4.91 -8.37
N LEU A 471 -23.38 -5.95 -7.85
CA LEU A 471 -22.71 -6.97 -7.04
C LEU A 471 -21.74 -7.78 -7.90
N SER A 472 -20.48 -7.82 -7.48
CA SER A 472 -19.48 -8.73 -8.04
C SER A 472 -19.87 -10.19 -7.78
N ASP A 473 -19.28 -11.12 -8.53
CA ASP A 473 -19.54 -12.54 -8.31
C ASP A 473 -19.05 -13.00 -6.93
N SER A 474 -17.96 -12.43 -6.43
CA SER A 474 -17.50 -12.64 -5.04
C SER A 474 -18.51 -12.14 -4.00
N ALA A 475 -19.13 -10.98 -4.22
CA ALA A 475 -20.16 -10.47 -3.33
C ALA A 475 -21.42 -11.34 -3.35
N LYS A 476 -21.81 -11.90 -4.50
CA LYS A 476 -22.91 -12.87 -4.59
C LYS A 476 -22.62 -14.15 -3.80
N LEU A 477 -21.39 -14.65 -3.84
CA LEU A 477 -20.96 -15.79 -3.02
C LEU A 477 -21.08 -15.48 -1.53
N ALA A 478 -20.61 -14.31 -1.10
CA ALA A 478 -20.77 -13.86 0.29
C ALA A 478 -22.25 -13.80 0.70
N MET A 479 -23.15 -13.36 -0.20
CA MET A 479 -24.58 -13.29 0.08
C MET A 479 -25.28 -14.65 0.25
N ASN A 480 -24.69 -15.78 -0.17
CA ASN A 480 -25.32 -17.09 -0.05
C ASN A 480 -25.61 -17.48 1.41
N GLU A 481 -24.74 -17.13 2.35
CA GLU A 481 -24.97 -17.40 3.76
C GLU A 481 -26.08 -16.51 4.34
N VAL A 482 -26.18 -15.25 3.89
CA VAL A 482 -27.30 -14.37 4.27
C VAL A 482 -28.62 -14.98 3.79
N VAL A 483 -28.67 -15.47 2.56
CA VAL A 483 -29.84 -16.14 1.99
C VAL A 483 -30.18 -17.40 2.79
N SER A 484 -29.20 -18.26 3.07
CA SER A 484 -29.40 -19.47 3.89
C SER A 484 -29.96 -19.12 5.27
N THR A 485 -29.37 -18.13 5.93
CA THR A 485 -29.78 -17.64 7.24
C THR A 485 -31.22 -17.15 7.25
N LEU A 486 -31.59 -16.28 6.30
CA LEU A 486 -32.94 -15.76 6.17
C LEU A 486 -33.95 -16.86 5.81
N THR A 487 -33.52 -17.87 5.05
CA THR A 487 -34.35 -19.02 4.70
C THR A 487 -34.63 -19.90 5.93
N ASP A 488 -33.59 -20.21 6.71
CA ASP A 488 -33.69 -21.07 7.89
C ASP A 488 -34.46 -20.39 9.05
N HIS A 489 -34.58 -19.06 9.04
CA HIS A 489 -35.17 -18.27 10.11
C HIS A 489 -36.28 -17.36 9.59
N PRO A 490 -37.49 -17.90 9.29
CA PRO A 490 -38.57 -17.15 8.66
C PRO A 490 -39.11 -15.96 9.48
N GLY A 491 -38.85 -15.93 10.79
CA GLY A 491 -39.20 -14.80 11.68
C GLY A 491 -38.25 -13.59 11.57
N LEU A 492 -37.07 -13.78 10.97
CA LEU A 492 -36.06 -12.72 10.84
C LEU A 492 -36.49 -11.71 9.78
N ILE A 493 -36.59 -10.44 10.18
CA ILE A 493 -36.85 -9.28 9.32
C ILE A 493 -35.64 -8.36 9.42
N VAL A 494 -35.10 -7.93 8.27
CA VAL A 494 -33.87 -7.16 8.20
C VAL A 494 -34.00 -5.93 7.31
N GLU A 495 -33.19 -4.91 7.58
CA GLU A 495 -32.98 -3.77 6.70
C GLU A 495 -31.54 -3.75 6.19
N VAL A 496 -31.35 -3.63 4.89
CA VAL A 496 -30.06 -3.48 4.23
C VAL A 496 -29.66 -2.01 4.19
N ILE A 497 -28.59 -1.64 4.88
CA ILE A 497 -28.13 -0.25 4.95
C ILE A 497 -26.83 -0.10 4.15
N GLY A 498 -26.83 0.80 3.17
CA GLY A 498 -25.66 1.14 2.39
C GLY A 498 -24.92 2.35 2.95
N TYR A 499 -23.59 2.29 2.94
CA TYR A 499 -22.70 3.40 3.29
C TYR A 499 -21.67 3.65 2.18
N THR A 500 -21.19 4.88 2.10
CA THR A 500 -20.01 5.26 1.32
C THR A 500 -18.89 5.73 2.25
N ASP A 501 -17.70 5.90 1.69
CA ASP A 501 -16.70 6.76 2.31
C ASP A 501 -17.00 8.25 2.02
N ILE A 502 -16.20 9.17 2.59
CA ILE A 502 -16.40 10.62 2.46
C ILE A 502 -16.04 11.19 1.07
N SER A 503 -15.38 10.41 0.21
CA SER A 503 -14.90 10.90 -1.08
C SER A 503 -16.05 11.28 -1.99
N GLY A 504 -15.87 12.32 -2.78
CA GLY A 504 -16.89 12.80 -3.72
C GLY A 504 -17.88 13.79 -3.09
N ILE A 505 -19.00 13.97 -3.77
CA ILE A 505 -20.04 14.94 -3.39
C ILE A 505 -21.08 14.23 -2.53
N GLU A 506 -21.47 14.83 -1.41
CA GLU A 506 -22.37 14.23 -0.42
C GLU A 506 -23.70 13.77 -1.02
N GLU A 507 -24.33 14.59 -1.87
CA GLU A 507 -25.59 14.22 -2.54
C GLU A 507 -25.44 12.98 -3.43
N LYS A 508 -24.28 12.83 -4.10
CA LYS A 508 -24.00 11.64 -4.91
C LYS A 508 -23.74 10.42 -4.04
N ASN A 509 -23.14 10.60 -2.86
CA ASN A 509 -22.89 9.51 -1.93
C ASN A 509 -24.17 8.94 -1.32
N ILE A 510 -25.15 9.80 -1.01
CA ILE A 510 -26.49 9.36 -0.59
C ILE A 510 -27.15 8.51 -1.68
N LEU A 511 -27.12 8.98 -2.94
CA LEU A 511 -27.67 8.22 -4.06
C LEU A 511 -26.93 6.88 -4.26
N LEU A 512 -25.61 6.91 -4.26
CA LEU A 512 -24.76 5.74 -4.50
C LEU A 512 -24.94 4.67 -3.42
N SER A 513 -24.94 5.06 -2.15
CA SER A 513 -25.21 4.12 -1.04
C SER A 513 -26.59 3.49 -1.13
N ASN A 514 -27.61 4.27 -1.52
CA ASN A 514 -28.97 3.74 -1.71
C ASN A 514 -29.03 2.72 -2.85
N GLN A 515 -28.41 3.01 -3.99
CA GLN A 515 -28.33 2.09 -5.13
C GLN A 515 -27.60 0.79 -4.79
N ARG A 516 -26.54 0.86 -3.98
CA ARG A 516 -25.82 -0.34 -3.51
C ARG A 516 -26.64 -1.19 -2.56
N ALA A 517 -27.35 -0.56 -1.63
CA ALA A 517 -28.28 -1.25 -0.74
C ALA A 517 -29.44 -1.89 -1.53
N GLN A 518 -29.94 -1.20 -2.56
CA GLN A 518 -30.94 -1.73 -3.47
C GLN A 518 -30.44 -2.96 -4.23
N ALA A 519 -29.22 -2.95 -4.74
CA ALA A 519 -28.64 -4.11 -5.44
C ALA A 519 -28.59 -5.37 -4.56
N VAL A 520 -28.29 -5.20 -3.26
CA VAL A 520 -28.30 -6.29 -2.27
C VAL A 520 -29.73 -6.74 -1.96
N TYR A 521 -30.66 -5.81 -1.78
CA TYR A 521 -32.08 -6.12 -1.61
C TYR A 521 -32.63 -6.93 -2.80
N ASP A 522 -32.42 -6.46 -4.02
CA ASP A 522 -32.89 -7.11 -5.24
C ASP A 522 -32.32 -8.54 -5.34
N TYR A 523 -31.06 -8.73 -4.97
CA TYR A 523 -30.44 -10.06 -4.92
C TYR A 523 -31.11 -11.00 -3.92
N LEU A 524 -31.46 -10.52 -2.72
CA LEU A 524 -32.15 -11.32 -1.71
C LEU A 524 -33.56 -11.73 -2.17
N ILE A 525 -34.31 -10.83 -2.81
CA ILE A 525 -35.63 -11.13 -3.37
C ILE A 525 -35.52 -12.16 -4.50
N LEU A 526 -34.57 -11.96 -5.43
CA LEU A 526 -34.31 -12.92 -6.51
C LEU A 526 -33.89 -14.30 -6.00
N SER A 527 -33.26 -14.34 -4.83
CA SER A 527 -32.86 -15.58 -4.14
C SER A 527 -34.00 -16.25 -3.36
N GLY A 528 -35.21 -15.68 -3.38
CA GLY A 528 -36.43 -16.29 -2.82
C GLY A 528 -36.80 -15.83 -1.41
N ILE A 529 -36.18 -14.77 -0.88
CA ILE A 529 -36.61 -14.16 0.39
C ILE A 529 -37.86 -13.30 0.15
N GLU A 530 -38.86 -13.41 1.03
CA GLU A 530 -40.11 -12.68 0.89
C GLU A 530 -39.91 -11.16 1.03
N GLU A 531 -40.60 -10.38 0.18
CA GLU A 531 -40.47 -8.91 0.09
C GLU A 531 -40.77 -8.18 1.40
N ASN A 532 -41.70 -8.70 2.20
CA ASN A 532 -42.07 -8.16 3.51
C ASN A 532 -41.01 -8.39 4.60
N ARG A 533 -39.95 -9.15 4.33
CA ARG A 533 -38.89 -9.49 5.29
C ARG A 533 -37.61 -8.69 5.11
N VAL A 534 -37.48 -7.94 4.02
CA VAL A 534 -36.28 -7.17 3.69
C VAL A 534 -36.70 -5.75 3.31
N SER A 535 -35.99 -4.75 3.80
CA SER A 535 -36.06 -3.37 3.30
C SER A 535 -34.65 -2.84 3.02
N PHE A 536 -34.50 -1.68 2.40
CA PHE A 536 -33.18 -1.07 2.17
C PHE A 536 -33.17 0.45 2.32
N SER A 537 -32.02 1.00 2.70
CA SER A 537 -31.78 2.44 2.78
C SER A 537 -30.31 2.79 2.50
N GLY A 538 -30.07 4.04 2.11
CA GLY A 538 -28.72 4.57 1.82
C GLY A 538 -28.41 5.73 2.74
N CYS A 539 -27.27 5.66 3.41
CA CYS A 539 -26.85 6.63 4.42
C CYS A 539 -25.68 7.53 3.97
N GLY A 540 -25.12 7.30 2.79
CA GLY A 540 -23.97 8.05 2.29
C GLY A 540 -22.76 7.90 3.23
N PRO A 541 -22.00 8.98 3.49
CA PRO A 541 -20.75 8.90 4.24
C PRO A 541 -20.91 9.01 5.76
N ILE A 542 -22.16 9.04 6.27
CA ILE A 542 -22.41 9.20 7.70
C ILE A 542 -22.00 7.93 8.48
N ASN A 543 -21.75 8.08 9.78
CA ASN A 543 -21.38 6.97 10.67
C ASN A 543 -20.19 6.12 10.13
N PRO A 544 -19.03 6.74 9.85
CA PRO A 544 -17.85 5.99 9.45
C PRO A 544 -17.38 5.07 10.58
N ILE A 545 -17.01 3.84 10.23
CA ILE A 545 -16.45 2.84 11.16
C ILE A 545 -14.91 2.83 11.15
N ALA A 546 -14.31 3.57 10.23
CA ALA A 546 -12.87 3.76 10.12
C ALA A 546 -12.54 5.21 9.68
N PRO A 547 -11.30 5.69 9.88
CA PRO A 547 -10.92 7.04 9.45
C PRO A 547 -10.96 7.17 7.92
N ASN A 548 -11.71 8.15 7.41
CA ASN A 548 -11.77 8.43 5.96
C ASN A 548 -10.47 9.03 5.37
N ALA A 549 -9.54 9.44 6.22
CA ALA A 549 -8.25 9.96 5.78
C ALA A 549 -7.43 8.91 5.01
N TYR A 550 -7.62 7.63 5.31
CA TYR A 550 -6.81 6.55 4.76
C TYR A 550 -7.61 5.71 3.77
N ARG A 551 -6.96 5.26 2.68
CA ARG A 551 -7.61 4.39 1.67
C ARG A 551 -8.22 3.15 2.31
N TRP A 552 -7.47 2.40 3.12
CA TRP A 552 -8.02 1.24 3.84
C TRP A 552 -9.22 1.59 4.74
N GLY A 553 -9.26 2.81 5.29
CA GLY A 553 -10.37 3.28 6.12
C GLY A 553 -11.58 3.66 5.29
N ARG A 554 -11.38 4.27 4.12
CA ARG A 554 -12.41 4.49 3.10
C ARG A 554 -12.97 3.16 2.60
N ASP A 555 -12.12 2.18 2.32
CA ASP A 555 -12.52 0.84 1.92
C ASP A 555 -13.44 0.20 2.96
N LYS A 556 -13.11 0.32 4.27
CA LYS A 556 -13.99 -0.13 5.37
C LYS A 556 -15.30 0.65 5.49
N ASN A 557 -15.30 1.95 5.17
CA ASN A 557 -16.50 2.78 5.24
C ASN A 557 -17.46 2.50 4.08
N ARG A 558 -16.97 2.05 2.92
CA ARG A 558 -17.77 1.54 1.79
C ARG A 558 -18.29 0.14 2.09
N ARG A 559 -19.33 0.08 2.91
CA ARG A 559 -19.87 -1.18 3.43
C ARG A 559 -21.38 -1.27 3.28
N ILE A 560 -21.87 -2.50 3.37
CA ILE A 560 -23.27 -2.82 3.57
C ILE A 560 -23.46 -3.37 4.97
N GLU A 561 -24.52 -2.96 5.65
CA GLU A 561 -24.92 -3.52 6.94
C GLU A 561 -26.31 -4.17 6.86
N LEU A 562 -26.54 -5.20 7.68
CA LEU A 562 -27.87 -5.75 7.97
C LEU A 562 -28.30 -5.34 9.36
N LEU A 563 -29.35 -4.53 9.44
CA LEU A 563 -30.02 -4.16 10.67
C LEU A 563 -31.12 -5.17 10.99
N ILE A 564 -31.08 -5.77 12.18
CA ILE A 564 -32.10 -6.73 12.63
C ILE A 564 -33.33 -5.96 13.13
N ILE A 565 -34.42 -6.00 12.36
CA ILE A 565 -35.68 -5.31 12.69
C ILE A 565 -36.55 -6.19 13.60
N ASN A 566 -36.59 -7.51 13.33
CA ASN A 566 -37.32 -8.49 14.11
C ASN A 566 -36.67 -9.88 13.99
N LYS A 567 -36.88 -10.78 14.97
CA LYS A 567 -36.35 -12.16 14.93
C LYS A 567 -37.35 -13.20 15.39
#